data_AF-A0A1E4IW50-F1
#
_entry.id   AF-A0A1E4IW50-F1
#
_cell.length_a   1.000
_cell.length_b   1.000
_cell.length_c   1.000
_cell.angle_alpha   90.00
_cell.angle_beta   90.00
_cell.angle_gamma   90.00
#
_symmetry.space_group_name_H-M   'P 1'
#
loop_
_entity.id
_entity.type
_entity.pdbx_description
1 polymer ?
#
loop_
_entity_poly.entity_id
_entity_poly.type
_entity_poly.pdbx_seq_one_letter_code
_entity_poly.pdbx_strand_id
1 'polypeptide(L)'
;MSSDLHPSIVALVSLAANIASNHPDQGLCQVDRLKDYGVSREQIDTVIEIARHIRDEAAQKLDAKFDEAYAARFAPKAATKLAAIAVSEGGACCTPTPSGKSCC
;
A
#
# COMPACT_ATOMS: atom_id res chain seq x y z
N MET A 1 41.85 -3.95 -12.92
CA MET A 1 41.12 -5.10 -12.36
C MET A 1 39.67 -4.91 -12.77
N SER A 2 39.19 -5.62 -13.79
CA SER A 2 37.76 -5.54 -14.15
C SER A 2 37.01 -6.37 -13.13
N SER A 3 36.29 -5.69 -12.23
CA SER A 3 35.49 -6.28 -11.15
C SER A 3 34.15 -6.78 -11.70
N ASP A 4 34.17 -7.47 -12.84
CA ASP A 4 32.96 -7.84 -13.52
C ASP A 4 32.38 -9.10 -12.89
N LEU A 5 31.16 -8.96 -12.37
CA LEU A 5 30.40 -10.09 -11.87
C LEU A 5 30.21 -11.11 -12.99
N HIS A 6 30.30 -12.39 -12.63
CA HIS A 6 29.99 -13.46 -13.58
C HIS A 6 28.55 -13.28 -14.11
N PRO A 7 28.28 -13.47 -15.42
CA PRO A 7 26.97 -13.23 -16.02
C PRO A 7 25.81 -13.95 -15.32
N SER A 8 26.05 -15.14 -14.75
CA SER A 8 25.03 -15.86 -13.97
C SER A 8 24.61 -15.11 -12.70
N ILE A 9 25.53 -14.40 -12.03
CA ILE A 9 25.22 -13.60 -10.85
C ILE A 9 24.33 -12.43 -11.25
N VAL A 10 24.66 -11.75 -12.35
CA VAL A 10 23.86 -10.64 -12.88
C VAL A 10 22.46 -11.12 -13.26
N ALA A 11 22.36 -12.30 -13.89
CA ALA A 11 21.07 -12.90 -14.25
C ALA A 11 20.24 -13.29 -13.00
N LEU A 12 20.85 -13.86 -11.96
CA LEU A 12 20.16 -14.17 -10.69
C LEU A 12 19.64 -12.92 -10.00
N VAL A 13 20.46 -11.87 -9.91
CA VAL A 13 20.07 -10.58 -9.31
C VAL A 13 18.94 -9.94 -10.13
N SER A 14 19.02 -10.00 -11.45
CA SER A 14 17.98 -9.46 -12.34
C SER A 14 16.65 -10.21 -12.18
N LEU A 15 16.69 -11.55 -12.09
CA LEU A 15 15.50 -12.36 -11.81
C LEU A 15 14.87 -11.96 -10.47
N ALA A 16 15.68 -11.88 -9.40
CA ALA A 16 15.20 -11.50 -8.08
C ALA A 16 14.56 -10.11 -8.07
N ALA A 17 15.21 -9.13 -8.72
CA ALA A 17 14.72 -7.76 -8.80
C ALA A 17 13.39 -7.65 -9.58
N ASN A 18 13.24 -8.39 -10.67
CA ASN A 18 11.99 -8.41 -11.44
C ASN A 18 10.82 -8.98 -10.63
N ILE A 19 11.05 -10.05 -9.87
CA ILE A 19 10.04 -10.63 -8.99
C ILE A 19 9.72 -9.67 -7.84
N ALA A 20 10.75 -9.13 -7.17
CA ALA A 20 10.59 -8.26 -6.02
C ALA A 20 9.87 -6.94 -6.34
N SER A 21 10.07 -6.40 -7.55
CA SER A 21 9.40 -5.20 -8.06
C SER A 21 8.00 -5.44 -8.61
N ASN A 22 7.52 -6.70 -8.60
CA ASN A 22 6.26 -7.11 -9.19
C ASN A 22 6.17 -6.80 -10.70
N HIS A 23 7.27 -6.95 -11.44
CA HIS A 23 7.31 -6.74 -12.88
C HIS A 23 6.35 -7.72 -13.60
N PRO A 24 5.60 -7.29 -14.63
CA PRO A 24 4.59 -8.13 -15.31
C PRO A 24 5.12 -9.50 -15.77
N ASP A 25 6.32 -9.52 -16.34
CA ASP A 25 6.92 -10.75 -16.88
C ASP A 25 7.72 -11.56 -15.84
N GLN A 26 7.84 -11.07 -14.59
CA GLN A 26 8.54 -11.70 -13.46
C GLN A 26 9.95 -12.25 -13.74
N GLY A 27 10.60 -11.80 -14.82
CA GLY A 27 11.93 -12.26 -15.19
C GLY A 27 11.99 -13.70 -15.73
N LEU A 28 10.91 -14.21 -16.34
CA LEU A 28 10.90 -15.57 -16.90
C LEU A 28 11.98 -15.76 -17.98
N CYS A 29 12.34 -14.72 -18.75
CA CYS A 29 13.39 -14.81 -19.77
C CYS A 29 14.81 -15.00 -19.19
N GLN A 30 15.02 -14.68 -17.91
CA GLN A 30 16.30 -14.92 -17.22
C GLN A 30 16.45 -16.39 -16.82
N VAL A 31 15.34 -17.11 -16.59
CA VAL A 31 15.37 -18.51 -16.16
C VAL A 31 16.05 -19.39 -17.21
N ASP A 32 15.75 -19.18 -18.49
CA ASP A 32 16.36 -19.97 -19.56
C ASP A 32 17.86 -19.67 -19.71
N ARG A 33 18.26 -18.40 -19.60
CA ARG A 33 19.69 -18.03 -19.58
C ARG A 33 20.44 -18.64 -18.40
N LEU A 34 19.79 -18.73 -17.23
CA LEU A 34 20.40 -19.32 -16.04
C LEU A 34 20.63 -20.84 -16.22
N LYS A 35 19.74 -21.53 -16.93
CA LYS A 35 19.97 -22.93 -17.33
C LYS A 35 21.17 -23.05 -18.26
N ASP A 36 21.30 -22.15 -19.24
CA ASP A 36 22.44 -22.14 -20.17
C ASP A 36 23.78 -21.89 -19.44
N TYR A 37 23.77 -21.10 -18.36
CA TYR A 37 24.92 -20.89 -17.49
C TYR A 37 25.18 -22.05 -16.50
N GLY A 38 24.40 -23.12 -16.54
CA GLY A 38 24.57 -24.29 -15.67
C GLY A 38 24.16 -24.04 -14.22
N VAL A 39 23.34 -23.01 -13.95
CA VAL A 39 22.82 -22.75 -12.61
C VAL A 39 21.79 -23.82 -12.25
N SER A 40 21.93 -24.43 -11.07
CA SER A 40 21.04 -25.49 -10.63
C SER A 40 19.64 -24.95 -10.36
N ARG A 41 18.63 -25.83 -10.51
CA ARG A 41 17.24 -25.48 -10.24
C ARG A 41 17.06 -25.03 -8.79
N GLU A 42 17.70 -25.71 -7.86
CA GLU A 42 17.61 -25.42 -6.42
C GLU A 42 18.12 -24.01 -6.10
N GLN A 43 19.18 -23.56 -6.78
CA GLN A 43 19.71 -22.21 -6.63
C GLN A 43 18.74 -21.16 -7.19
N ILE A 44 18.13 -21.42 -8.36
CA ILE A 44 17.12 -20.53 -8.96
C ILE A 44 15.89 -20.45 -8.04
N ASP A 45 15.39 -21.59 -7.57
CA ASP A 45 14.24 -21.68 -6.68
C ASP A 45 14.49 -20.90 -5.37
N THR A 46 15.70 -21.03 -4.79
CA THR A 46 16.10 -20.26 -3.59
C THR A 46 16.01 -18.74 -3.83
N VAL A 47 16.50 -18.25 -4.97
CA VAL A 47 16.46 -16.82 -5.30
C VAL A 47 15.01 -16.34 -5.51
N ILE A 48 14.17 -17.18 -6.14
CA ILE A 48 12.74 -16.90 -6.31
C ILE A 48 12.04 -16.80 -4.95
N GLU A 49 12.31 -17.71 -4.02
CA GLU A 49 11.73 -17.70 -2.68
C GLU A 49 12.10 -16.41 -1.92
N ILE A 50 13.39 -16.03 -1.93
CA ILE A 50 13.86 -14.79 -1.30
C ILE A 50 13.16 -13.58 -1.91
N ALA A 51 13.08 -13.49 -3.24
CA ALA A 51 12.47 -12.36 -3.92
C ALA A 51 10.97 -12.22 -3.62
N ARG A 52 10.25 -13.35 -3.56
CA ARG A 52 8.83 -13.38 -3.20
C ARG A 52 8.62 -12.95 -1.75
N HIS A 53 9.44 -13.45 -0.83
CA HIS A 53 9.37 -13.05 0.57
C HIS A 53 9.53 -11.54 0.74
N ILE A 54 10.53 -10.93 0.09
CA ILE A 54 10.76 -9.47 0.15
C ILE A 54 9.57 -8.69 -0.40
N ARG A 55 9.03 -9.11 -1.56
CA ARG A 55 7.86 -8.47 -2.17
C ARG A 55 6.66 -8.50 -1.23
N ASP A 56 6.37 -9.68 -0.69
CA ASP A 56 5.18 -9.91 0.11
C ASP A 56 5.29 -9.17 1.46
N GLU A 57 6.47 -9.15 2.08
CA GLU A 57 6.74 -8.35 3.29
C GLU A 57 6.59 -6.84 3.02
N ALA A 58 7.10 -6.35 1.88
CA ALA A 58 6.96 -4.95 1.49
C ALA A 58 5.50 -4.56 1.26
N ALA A 59 4.73 -5.41 0.58
CA ALA A 59 3.30 -5.22 0.36
C ALA A 59 2.54 -5.13 1.69
N GLN A 60 2.76 -6.10 2.60
CA GLN A 60 2.14 -6.10 3.93
C GLN A 60 2.43 -4.80 4.71
N LYS A 61 3.67 -4.32 4.66
CA LYS A 61 4.05 -3.06 5.32
C LYS A 61 3.40 -1.84 4.69
N LEU A 62 3.18 -1.84 3.38
CA LEU A 62 2.48 -0.74 2.69
C LEU A 62 1.00 -0.74 3.02
N ASP A 63 0.36 -1.90 3.01
CA ASP A 63 -1.06 -2.05 3.39
C ASP A 63 -1.28 -1.61 4.84
N ALA A 64 -0.43 -2.05 5.77
CA ALA A 64 -0.51 -1.64 7.17
C ALA A 64 -0.40 -0.11 7.35
N LYS A 65 0.50 0.55 6.61
CA LYS A 65 0.62 2.02 6.63
C LYS A 65 -0.62 2.71 6.07
N PHE A 66 -1.21 2.15 5.02
CA PHE A 66 -2.44 2.69 4.44
C PHE A 66 -3.60 2.54 5.43
N ASP A 67 -3.75 1.37 6.05
CA ASP A 67 -4.80 1.09 7.03
C ASP A 67 -4.68 2.00 8.26
N GLU A 68 -3.46 2.24 8.76
CA GLU A 68 -3.20 3.18 9.84
C GLU A 68 -3.64 4.62 9.45
N ALA A 69 -3.24 5.07 8.27
CA ALA A 69 -3.62 6.39 7.76
C ALA A 69 -5.12 6.53 7.50
N TYR A 70 -5.76 5.47 7.01
CA TYR A 70 -7.19 5.38 6.80
C TYR A 70 -7.92 5.46 8.14
N ALA A 71 -7.56 4.62 9.11
CA ALA A 71 -8.13 4.63 10.46
C ALA A 71 -7.99 6.01 11.13
N ALA A 72 -6.84 6.66 10.99
CA ALA A 72 -6.61 8.01 11.54
C ALA A 72 -7.56 9.08 10.95
N ARG A 73 -8.05 8.91 9.71
CA ARG A 73 -9.04 9.83 9.11
C ARG A 73 -10.43 9.68 9.70
N PHE A 74 -10.78 8.48 10.16
CA PHE A 74 -12.08 8.18 10.78
C PHE A 74 -12.02 8.10 12.30
N ALA A 75 -10.82 8.20 12.88
CA ALA A 75 -10.64 8.35 14.31
C ALA A 75 -11.49 9.55 14.77
N PRO A 76 -12.29 9.40 15.83
CA PRO A 76 -13.10 10.50 16.33
C PRO A 76 -12.14 11.62 16.73
N LYS A 77 -12.03 12.65 15.89
CA LYS A 77 -11.55 13.96 16.33
C LYS A 77 -12.41 14.27 17.54
N ALA A 78 -11.77 14.44 18.69
CA ALA A 78 -12.40 14.63 20.00
C ALA A 78 -13.81 15.19 19.86
N ALA A 79 -14.76 14.57 20.55
CA ALA A 79 -16.20 14.79 20.53
C ALA A 79 -16.70 16.23 20.76
N THR A 80 -15.83 17.24 20.65
CA THR A 80 -16.09 18.67 20.76
C THR A 80 -16.80 19.28 19.55
N LYS A 81 -16.68 18.74 18.32
CA LYS A 81 -17.38 19.32 17.15
C LYS A 81 -18.82 18.84 16.96
N LEU A 82 -19.15 17.61 17.37
CA LEU A 82 -20.54 17.11 17.34
C LEU A 82 -21.35 17.60 18.56
N ALA A 83 -20.70 17.80 19.72
CA ALA A 83 -21.33 18.45 20.88
C ALA A 83 -21.63 19.95 20.66
N ALA A 84 -21.03 20.59 19.65
CA ALA A 84 -21.32 21.97 19.27
C ALA A 84 -22.57 22.10 18.37
N ILE A 85 -23.09 20.99 17.84
CA ILE A 85 -24.41 20.95 17.20
C ILE A 85 -25.41 20.69 18.32
N ALA A 86 -25.66 21.72 19.12
CA ALA A 86 -26.81 21.71 20.01
C ALA A 86 -28.07 21.63 19.14
N VAL A 87 -28.66 20.43 19.04
CA VAL A 87 -30.08 20.34 18.71
C VAL A 87 -30.80 20.94 19.91
N SER A 88 -31.13 22.23 19.81
CA SER A 88 -32.05 22.86 20.74
C SER A 88 -33.34 22.05 20.69
N GLU A 89 -33.64 21.33 21.75
CA GLU A 89 -34.96 20.78 21.98
C GLU A 89 -35.99 21.92 21.81
N GLY A 90 -36.91 21.74 20.85
CA GLY A 90 -38.15 22.50 20.76
C GLY A 90 -38.05 24.02 20.59
N GLY A 91 -37.55 24.50 19.46
CA GLY A 91 -37.74 25.90 19.02
C GLY A 91 -38.70 25.97 17.84
N ALA A 92 -39.92 26.48 18.05
CA ALA A 92 -40.93 26.65 17.02
C ALA A 92 -40.38 27.35 15.76
N CYS A 93 -40.69 26.82 14.57
CA CYS A 93 -40.20 27.24 13.25
C CYS A 93 -40.65 28.65 12.80
N CYS A 94 -40.98 29.56 13.71
CA CYS A 94 -41.50 30.87 13.38
C CYS A 94 -40.80 31.96 14.20
N THR A 95 -39.85 32.65 13.57
CA THR A 95 -39.39 33.94 14.08
C THR A 95 -40.37 35.04 13.65
N PRO A 96 -40.79 35.97 14.53
CA PRO A 96 -41.64 37.08 14.12
C PRO A 96 -40.94 37.92 13.06
N THR A 97 -41.65 38.32 12.01
CA THR A 97 -41.13 39.30 11.06
C THR A 97 -40.92 40.65 11.75
N PRO A 98 -40.06 41.55 11.23
CA PRO A 98 -39.72 42.82 11.87
C PRO A 98 -40.90 43.75 12.19
N SER A 99 -42.10 43.46 11.69
CA SER A 99 -43.35 44.16 12.00
C SER A 99 -44.17 43.53 13.13
N GLY A 100 -43.63 42.56 13.87
CA GLY A 100 -44.18 42.10 15.14
C GLY A 100 -45.48 41.30 15.06
N LYS A 101 -45.81 40.68 13.92
CA LYS A 101 -46.94 39.75 13.84
C LYS A 101 -46.48 38.31 14.01
N SER A 102 -47.16 37.56 14.88
CA SER A 102 -46.95 36.13 15.10
C SER A 102 -47.38 35.34 13.87
N CYS A 103 -46.63 34.31 13.51
CA CYS A 103 -46.95 33.42 12.40
C CYS A 103 -48.13 32.51 12.77
N CYS A 104 -49.34 32.91 12.37
CA CYS A 104 -50.50 32.06 12.11
C CYS A 104 -51.11 32.51 10.78
#